data_AF-A0A6I6WBE5-F1
#
_entry.id   AF-A0A6I6WBE5-F1
#
_cell.length_a   1.000
_cell.length_b   1.000
_cell.length_c   1.000
_cell.angle_alpha   90.00
_cell.angle_beta   90.00
_cell.angle_gamma   90.00
#
_symmetry.space_group_name_H-M   'P 1'
#
loop_
_entity.id
_entity.type
_entity.pdbx_description
1 polymer ?
#
loop_
_entity_poly.entity_id
_entity_poly.type
_entity_poly.pdbx_seq_one_letter_code
_entity_poly.pdbx_strand_id
1 'polypeptide(L)'
;MSGDAEGPPVGRGWCVDCERYVGDAMAVAYAQGNSGPGKVLEACIAHAREYAALWFAPQWLKDDIAALDTAGTAPDTDPQDPA
;
A
#
# COMPACT_ATOMS: atom_id res chain seq x y z
N MET A 1 6.64 15.61 -15.40
CA MET A 1 5.65 15.22 -14.37
C MET A 1 5.11 13.90 -14.87
N SER A 2 5.82 12.82 -14.52
CA SER A 2 5.74 11.54 -15.20
C SER A 2 4.75 10.64 -14.48
N GLY A 3 3.72 10.22 -15.21
CA GLY A 3 2.87 9.04 -15.01
C GLY A 3 2.56 8.67 -13.57
N ASP A 4 1.42 9.12 -13.08
CA ASP A 4 0.66 8.46 -12.03
C ASP A 4 0.51 6.98 -12.43
N ALA A 5 1.28 6.10 -11.80
CA ALA A 5 1.05 4.68 -11.91
C ALA A 5 -0.30 4.41 -11.25
N GLU A 6 -1.32 4.18 -12.07
CA GLU A 6 -2.70 3.87 -11.70
C GLU A 6 -2.77 2.45 -11.11
N GLY A 7 -2.00 2.22 -10.06
CA GLY A 7 -1.94 1.01 -9.27
C GLY A 7 -1.82 1.40 -7.80
N PRO A 8 -2.23 0.52 -6.87
CA PRO A 8 -2.13 0.83 -5.45
C PRO A 8 -0.68 1.19 -5.10
N PRO A 9 -0.43 2.15 -4.20
CA PRO A 9 0.91 2.69 -3.93
C PRO A 9 1.76 1.71 -3.12
N VAL A 10 2.06 0.55 -3.71
CA VAL A 10 2.92 -0.48 -3.15
C VAL A 10 4.30 -0.32 -3.76
N GLY A 11 5.29 -0.15 -2.89
CA GLY A 11 6.68 -0.02 -3.28
C GLY A 11 7.62 -0.48 -2.17
N ARG A 12 8.91 -0.27 -2.36
CA ARG A 12 9.87 -0.58 -1.31
C ARG A 12 9.83 0.50 -0.22
N GLY A 13 9.63 0.09 1.02
CA GLY A 13 9.44 1.03 2.14
C GLY A 13 9.76 0.42 3.49
N TRP A 14 9.71 1.24 4.54
CA TRP A 14 9.97 0.81 5.91
C TRP A 14 8.67 0.40 6.58
N CYS A 15 8.54 -0.86 6.98
CA CYS A 15 7.38 -1.26 7.78
C CYS A 15 7.60 -0.89 9.24
N VAL A 16 6.70 -0.07 9.79
CA VAL A 16 6.78 0.38 11.18
C VAL A 16 6.64 -0.74 12.21
N ASP A 17 5.82 -1.75 11.95
CA ASP A 17 5.63 -2.89 12.87
C ASP A 17 6.73 -3.96 12.75
N CYS A 18 7.24 -4.21 11.55
CA CYS A 18 8.35 -5.16 11.36
C CYS A 18 9.72 -4.56 11.69
N GLU A 19 9.80 -3.24 11.84
CA GLU A 19 11.05 -2.49 12.01
C GLU A 19 12.13 -2.87 10.98
N ARG A 20 11.73 -3.05 9.72
CA ARG A 20 12.64 -3.40 8.63
C ARG A 20 12.14 -2.87 7.29
N TYR A 21 13.07 -2.76 6.35
CA TYR A 21 12.77 -2.43 4.96
C TYR A 21 12.22 -3.65 4.23
N VAL A 22 11.10 -3.49 3.51
CA VAL A 22 10.40 -4.56 2.79
C VAL A 22 10.19 -4.21 1.32
N GLY A 23 10.00 -5.25 0.50
CA GLY A 23 9.71 -5.10 -0.93
C GLY A 23 8.34 -4.50 -1.23
N ASP A 24 7.37 -4.85 -0.38
CA ASP A 24 5.95 -4.53 -0.56
C ASP A 24 5.44 -3.77 0.67
N ALA A 25 5.72 -2.47 0.71
CA ALA A 25 5.22 -1.51 1.69
C ALA A 25 4.27 -0.52 1.03
N MET A 26 3.32 -0.02 1.81
CA MET A 26 2.41 1.06 1.40
C MET A 26 2.17 2.03 2.56
N ALA A 27 1.74 3.24 2.24
CA ALA A 27 1.34 4.22 3.24
C ALA A 27 0.06 3.76 3.96
N VAL A 28 0.05 3.83 5.29
CA VAL A 28 -1.11 3.50 6.14
C VAL A 28 -1.65 4.71 6.89
N ALA A 29 -0.84 5.77 7.04
CA ALA A 29 -1.30 7.03 7.60
C ALA A 29 -0.42 8.20 7.17
N TYR A 30 -1.05 9.38 7.06
CA TYR A 30 -0.38 10.65 6.89
C TYR A 30 -0.55 11.48 8.16
N ALA A 31 0.51 11.55 8.98
CA ALA A 31 0.53 12.43 10.13
C ALA A 31 0.82 13.87 9.65
N GLN A 32 -0.22 14.71 9.59
CA GLN A 32 0.00 16.15 9.45
C GLN A 32 0.66 16.68 10.71
N GLY A 33 1.93 17.09 10.59
CA GLY A 33 2.60 17.83 11.64
C GLY A 33 2.06 19.26 11.65
N ASN A 34 1.39 19.68 12.72
CA ASN A 34 0.86 21.04 12.87
C ASN A 34 1.95 22.14 12.94
N SER A 35 3.23 21.77 12.79
CA SER A 35 4.41 22.66 12.78
C SER A 35 5.71 22.01 12.26
N GLY A 36 5.65 20.81 11.67
CA GLY A 36 6.83 20.08 11.19
C GLY A 36 6.53 19.26 9.95
N PRO A 37 7.56 18.75 9.24
CA PRO A 37 7.35 17.97 8.02
C PRO A 37 6.43 16.79 8.34
N GLY A 38 5.31 16.71 7.63
CA GLY A 38 4.35 15.62 7.80
C GLY A 38 5.06 14.27 7.66
N LYS A 39 4.72 13.33 8.55
CA LYS A 39 5.29 11.98 8.51
C LYS A 39 4.32 11.04 7.80
N VAL A 40 4.83 10.30 6.84
CA VAL A 40 4.12 9.15 6.27
C VAL A 40 4.47 7.94 7.14
N LEU A 41 3.45 7.21 7.58
CA LEU A 41 3.64 5.89 8.18
C LEU A 41 3.44 4.86 7.09
N GLU A 42 4.43 3.98 6.92
CA GLU A 42 4.42 2.89 5.96
C GLU A 42 4.36 1.55 6.69
N ALA A 43 3.64 0.58 6.12
CA ALA A 43 3.58 -0.78 6.63
C ALA A 43 3.66 -1.78 5.48
N CYS A 44 4.13 -2.99 5.76
CA CYS A 44 4.02 -4.08 4.79
C CYS A 44 2.55 -4.41 4.53
N ILE A 45 2.24 -5.03 3.40
CA ILE A 45 0.84 -5.33 3.02
C ILE A 45 0.07 -6.10 4.10
N ALA A 46 0.72 -7.05 4.79
CA ALA A 46 0.10 -7.78 5.89
C ALA A 46 -0.37 -6.85 7.02
N HIS A 47 0.50 -5.97 7.52
CA HIS A 47 0.14 -5.00 8.56
C HIS A 47 -0.76 -3.87 8.03
N ALA A 48 -0.65 -3.50 6.75
CA ALA A 48 -1.55 -2.52 6.15
C ALA A 48 -3.01 -3.01 6.14
N ARG A 49 -3.25 -4.31 5.94
CA ARG A 49 -4.58 -4.92 6.10
C ARG A 49 -5.09 -4.83 7.53
N GLU A 50 -4.22 -5.04 8.51
CA GLU A 50 -4.57 -4.89 9.93
C GLU A 50 -4.95 -3.44 10.26
N TYR A 51 -4.19 -2.46 9.74
CA TYR A 51 -4.55 -1.05 9.85
C TYR A 51 -5.88 -0.74 9.19
N ALA A 52 -6.15 -1.23 7.98
CA ALA A 52 -7.41 -1.00 7.26
C ALA A 52 -8.64 -1.57 8.00
N ALA A 53 -8.45 -2.63 8.80
CA ALA A 53 -9.50 -3.23 9.61
C ALA A 53 -9.89 -2.39 10.85
N LEU A 54 -9.08 -1.39 11.24
CA LEU A 54 -9.38 -0.53 12.38
C LEU A 54 -10.57 0.39 12.07
N TRP A 55 -11.42 0.62 13.09
CA TRP A 55 -12.64 1.41 12.93
C TRP A 55 -12.35 2.87 12.50
N PHE A 56 -11.21 3.42 12.93
CA PHE A 56 -10.76 4.79 12.61
C PHE A 56 -9.86 4.85 11.36
N ALA A 57 -9.65 3.72 10.68
CA ALA A 57 -8.79 3.70 9.50
C ALA A 57 -9.34 4.62 8.40
N PRO A 58 -8.48 5.41 7.75
CA PRO A 58 -8.91 6.29 6.66
C PRO A 58 -9.56 5.49 5.53
N GLN A 59 -10.58 6.07 4.89
CA GLN A 59 -11.31 5.37 3.83
C GLN A 59 -10.41 5.02 2.64
N TRP A 60 -9.48 5.92 2.27
CA TRP A 60 -8.53 5.68 1.18
C TRP A 60 -7.69 4.41 1.39
N LEU A 61 -7.28 4.11 2.63
CA LEU A 61 -6.50 2.90 2.91
C LEU A 61 -7.34 1.64 2.72
N LYS A 62 -8.62 1.68 3.09
CA LYS A 62 -9.55 0.56 2.90
C LYS A 62 -9.77 0.30 1.41
N ASP A 63 -9.94 1.36 0.63
CA ASP A 63 -10.16 1.29 -0.81
C ASP A 63 -8.90 0.74 -1.51
N ASP A 64 -7.70 1.20 -1.13
CA ASP A 64 -6.42 0.72 -1.66
C ASP A 64 -6.19 -0.77 -1.36
N ILE A 65 -6.49 -1.23 -0.14
CA ILE A 65 -6.42 -2.66 0.22
C ILE A 65 -7.44 -3.49 -0.57
N ALA A 66 -8.67 -3.00 -0.73
CA ALA A 66 -9.67 -3.69 -1.54
C ALA A 66 -9.27 -3.81 -3.02
N ALA A 67 -8.65 -2.76 -3.56
CA ALA A 67 -8.07 -2.78 -4.91
C ALA A 67 -6.92 -3.79 -5.02
N LEU A 68 -6.03 -3.85 -4.02
CA LEU A 68 -4.94 -4.83 -3.94
C LEU A 68 -5.46 -6.27 -3.88
N ASP A 69 -6.45 -6.54 -3.04
CA ASP A 69 -7.04 -7.87 -2.91
C ASP A 69 -7.73 -8.29 -4.20
N THR A 70 -8.35 -7.34 -4.92
CA THR A 70 -8.95 -7.59 -6.25
C THR A 70 -7.88 -7.87 -7.31
N ALA A 71 -6.78 -7.10 -7.32
CA ALA A 71 -5.68 -7.26 -8.26
C ALA A 71 -4.91 -8.57 -8.06
N GLY A 72 -4.67 -8.98 -6.82
CA GLY A 72 -4.06 -10.28 -6.49
C GLY A 72 -4.96 -11.49 -6.77
N THR A 73 -6.23 -11.25 -7.14
CA THR A 73 -7.20 -12.28 -7.51
C THR A 73 -7.37 -12.39 -9.04
N ALA A 74 -6.79 -11.48 -9.83
CA ALA A 74 -6.72 -11.68 -11.28
C ALA A 74 -5.79 -12.87 -11.55
N PRO A 75 -6.23 -13.93 -12.25
CA PRO A 75 -5.32 -14.98 -12.66
C PRO A 75 -4.27 -14.34 -13.56
N ASP A 76 -2.99 -14.56 -13.26
CA ASP A 76 -1.87 -14.39 -14.19
C ASP A 76 -2.21 -15.13 -15.47
N THR A 77 -2.94 -14.48 -16.37
CA THR A 77 -3.11 -14.93 -17.74
C THR A 77 -1.94 -14.32 -18.47
N ASP A 78 -0.76 -14.88 -18.20
CA ASP A 78 0.40 -14.78 -19.06
C ASP A 78 -0.06 -15.23 -20.47
N PRO A 79 -0.12 -14.33 -21.46
CA PRO A 79 -0.27 -14.74 -22.84
C PRO A 79 1.08 -15.29 -23.28
N GLN A 80 1.37 -16.55 -22.91
CA GLN A 80 2.56 -17.25 -23.38
C GLN A 80 2.58 -17.24 -24.91
N ASP A 81 3.71 -16.75 -25.44
CA ASP A 81 4.20 -16.73 -26.81
C ASP A 81 3.47 -17.63 -27.84
N PRO A 82 3.06 -17.09 -29.02
CA PRO A 82 2.85 -17.93 -30.18
C PRO A 82 4.20 -18.27 -30.84
N ALA A 83 4.38 -19.57 -31.11
CA ALA A 83 5.51 -20.24 -31.75
C ALA A 83 5.82 -19.78 -33.19
#